data_AF-A0A9X3WJ07-F1
#
_entry.id   AF-A0A9X3WJ07-F1
#
_cell.length_a   1.000
_cell.length_b   1.000
_cell.length_c   1.000
_cell.angle_alpha   90.00
_cell.angle_beta   90.00
_cell.angle_gamma   90.00
#
_symmetry.space_group_name_H-M   'P 1'
#
loop_
_entity.id
_entity.type
_entity.pdbx_description
1 polymer ?
#
loop_
_entity_poly.entity_id
_entity_poly.type
_entity_poly.pdbx_seq_one_letter_code
_entity_poly.pdbx_strand_id
1 'polypeptide(L)'
;MGASNKRLFFMYAFIAFLIMTSIGSIIIPFVSGTERIIVGLVMLGGLIVLLILIYNIFDRYIKPVRASAMVANELVKGNYKARTYVNHYGDAGKLSSSINKLARSLQEMTIQEKMQGNQLRTVIDNMESGLMLIDEKGYVHLVNRKFIQIFGKEVSEYVGFLYYDVLEQVRIHKAVQEAFLYEEKVKSSFTISMEVEKRYIEIVGAPIFTDTKELKGAVLVFHDITELKRVEQMRKDFVANVSHELKTPITSIRGFAETLLDGDMDSDDLRKQFLAIILTESERLQALVHDLLELSKLERDEFKLRYENIEITKLLSGIIAITEQQAEKKDIEFTATIDDSIYMRADHDRLKQVFINLLNNAINYTPVSGKVELVVKENQEVVEITVSDTGIGIPEEVQNRIFERFYRVDRARSRNTGGTGLGLAIVKHIVEAHKGTIHVESRLDQGSTFRIEIPVSRQV
;
A
#
# COMPACT_ATOMS: atom_id res chain seq x y z
N MET A 1 -25.71 44.06 -29.21
CA MET A 1 -25.94 43.27 -30.44
C MET A 1 -27.15 43.72 -31.26
N GLY A 2 -28.26 44.13 -30.61
CA GLY A 2 -29.41 44.72 -31.31
C GLY A 2 -29.07 45.99 -32.11
N ALA A 3 -28.12 46.82 -31.65
CA ALA A 3 -27.80 48.11 -32.30
C ALA A 3 -27.15 47.98 -33.70
N SER A 4 -26.16 47.10 -33.88
CA SER A 4 -25.47 46.90 -35.18
C SER A 4 -26.39 46.24 -36.22
N ASN A 5 -27.19 45.28 -35.77
CA ASN A 5 -28.19 44.63 -36.61
C ASN A 5 -29.33 45.59 -37.00
N LYS A 6 -29.81 46.41 -36.06
CA LYS A 6 -30.78 47.48 -36.35
C LYS A 6 -30.22 48.50 -37.34
N ARG A 7 -28.97 48.95 -37.17
CA ARG A 7 -28.32 49.91 -38.09
C ARG A 7 -28.30 49.42 -39.54
N LEU A 8 -27.98 48.14 -39.76
CA LEU A 8 -27.92 47.58 -41.11
C LEU A 8 -29.31 47.46 -41.75
N PHE A 9 -30.32 47.01 -40.99
CA PHE A 9 -31.71 46.99 -41.45
C PHE A 9 -32.21 48.40 -41.81
N PHE A 10 -31.98 49.38 -40.92
CA PHE A 10 -32.37 50.77 -41.18
C PHE A 10 -31.64 51.36 -42.39
N MET A 11 -30.37 51.01 -42.61
CA MET A 11 -29.62 51.45 -43.79
C MET A 11 -30.25 50.93 -45.09
N TYR A 12 -30.59 49.63 -45.17
CA TYR A 12 -31.25 49.08 -46.36
C TYR A 12 -32.68 49.60 -46.54
N ALA A 13 -33.44 49.77 -45.47
CA ALA A 13 -34.76 50.39 -45.50
C ALA A 13 -34.70 51.84 -45.97
N PHE A 14 -33.67 52.60 -45.56
CA PHE A 14 -33.45 53.98 -45.98
C PHE A 14 -33.06 54.08 -47.46
N ILE A 15 -32.19 53.18 -47.96
CA ILE A 15 -31.84 53.11 -49.38
C ILE A 15 -33.08 52.78 -50.22
N ALA A 16 -33.89 51.81 -49.79
CA ALA A 16 -35.16 51.46 -50.43
C ALA A 16 -36.13 52.66 -50.49
N PHE A 17 -36.25 53.39 -49.39
CA PHE A 17 -37.04 54.63 -49.33
C PHE A 17 -36.52 55.67 -50.33
N LEU A 18 -35.20 55.94 -50.34
CA LEU A 18 -34.59 56.94 -51.20
C LEU A 18 -34.75 56.61 -52.69
N ILE A 19 -34.63 55.33 -53.06
CA ILE A 19 -34.90 54.85 -54.42
C ILE A 19 -36.37 55.09 -54.79
N MET A 20 -37.32 54.69 -53.92
CA MET A 20 -38.75 54.88 -54.17
C MET A 20 -39.15 56.35 -54.27
N THR A 21 -38.59 57.23 -53.43
CA THR A 21 -38.83 58.67 -53.53
C THR A 21 -38.24 59.28 -54.80
N SER A 22 -37.08 58.78 -55.25
CA SER A 22 -36.43 59.25 -56.48
C SER A 22 -37.25 58.85 -57.71
N ILE A 23 -37.72 57.60 -57.76
CA ILE A 23 -38.61 57.11 -58.83
C ILE A 23 -39.94 57.88 -58.80
N GLY A 24 -40.53 58.10 -57.62
CA GLY A 24 -41.75 58.89 -57.46
C GLY A 24 -41.58 60.32 -57.97
N SER A 25 -40.45 60.97 -57.67
CA SER A 25 -40.15 62.33 -58.13
C SER A 25 -40.04 62.44 -59.65
N ILE A 26 -39.61 61.36 -60.33
CA ILE A 26 -39.53 61.30 -61.79
C ILE A 26 -40.90 61.06 -62.42
N ILE A 27 -41.73 60.17 -61.85
CA ILE A 27 -42.98 59.71 -62.49
C ILE A 27 -44.17 60.65 -62.23
N ILE A 28 -44.29 61.20 -61.01
CA ILE A 28 -45.45 62.02 -60.60
C ILE A 28 -45.71 63.24 -61.51
N PRO A 29 -44.70 63.97 -62.04
CA PRO A 29 -44.92 65.11 -62.93
C PRO A 29 -45.59 64.76 -64.27
N PHE A 30 -45.44 63.52 -64.77
CA PHE A 30 -45.95 63.08 -66.08
C PHE A 30 -47.42 62.62 -66.06
N VAL A 31 -48.05 62.63 -64.88
CA VAL A 31 -49.40 62.10 -64.65
C VAL A 31 -50.31 63.26 -64.21
N SER A 32 -51.59 63.29 -64.60
CA SER A 32 -52.50 64.41 -64.31
C SER A 32 -53.78 63.97 -63.57
N GLY A 33 -54.39 64.90 -62.83
CA GLY A 33 -55.67 64.65 -62.13
C GLY A 33 -55.63 63.52 -61.10
N THR A 34 -56.64 62.65 -61.12
CA THR A 34 -56.84 61.54 -60.16
C THR A 34 -55.77 60.44 -60.27
N GLU A 35 -55.09 60.32 -61.41
CA GLU A 35 -54.05 59.32 -61.64
C GLU A 35 -52.81 59.52 -60.74
N ARG A 36 -52.51 60.76 -60.31
CA ARG A 36 -51.41 61.05 -59.37
C ARG A 36 -51.59 60.37 -58.02
N ILE A 37 -52.83 60.32 -57.53
CA ILE A 37 -53.18 59.69 -56.25
C ILE A 37 -52.98 58.17 -56.37
N ILE A 38 -53.37 57.59 -57.51
CA ILE A 38 -53.22 56.16 -57.80
C ILE A 38 -51.73 55.78 -57.83
N VAL A 39 -50.89 56.53 -58.56
CA VAL A 39 -49.43 56.30 -58.62
C VAL A 39 -48.79 56.43 -57.23
N GLY A 40 -49.19 57.43 -56.43
CA GLY A 40 -48.72 57.58 -55.05
C GLY A 40 -49.06 56.40 -54.15
N LEU A 41 -50.29 55.89 -54.24
CA LEU A 41 -50.74 54.71 -53.48
C LEU A 41 -50.00 53.43 -53.91
N VAL A 42 -49.77 53.24 -55.21
CA VAL A 42 -49.00 52.10 -55.73
C VAL A 42 -47.54 52.15 -55.25
N MET A 43 -46.91 53.32 -55.27
CA MET A 43 -45.55 53.51 -54.75
C MET A 43 -45.47 53.23 -53.25
N LEU A 44 -46.45 53.70 -52.46
CA LEU A 44 -46.51 53.42 -51.03
C LEU A 44 -46.68 51.92 -50.76
N GLY A 45 -47.56 51.26 -51.51
CA GLY A 45 -47.75 49.80 -51.44
C GLY A 45 -46.46 49.04 -51.79
N GLY A 46 -45.77 49.45 -52.86
CA GLY A 46 -44.48 48.87 -53.25
C GLY A 46 -43.39 49.04 -52.18
N LEU A 47 -43.33 50.21 -51.54
CA LEU A 47 -42.40 50.47 -50.44
C LEU A 47 -42.68 49.57 -49.24
N ILE A 48 -43.96 49.39 -48.87
CA ILE A 48 -44.35 48.52 -47.75
C ILE A 48 -43.94 47.06 -48.04
N VAL A 49 -44.21 46.56 -49.25
CA VAL A 49 -43.81 45.21 -49.66
C VAL A 49 -42.30 45.03 -49.61
N LEU A 50 -41.54 46.01 -50.09
CA LEU A 50 -40.08 45.99 -50.05
C LEU A 50 -39.53 45.98 -48.62
N LEU A 51 -40.11 46.78 -47.72
CA LEU A 51 -39.74 46.78 -46.30
C LEU A 51 -40.03 45.43 -45.63
N ILE A 52 -41.17 44.81 -45.93
CA ILE A 52 -41.51 43.46 -45.43
C ILE A 52 -40.50 42.43 -45.95
N LEU A 53 -40.10 42.52 -47.22
CA LEU A 53 -39.14 41.60 -47.83
C LEU A 53 -37.74 41.77 -47.22
N ILE A 54 -37.27 43.02 -47.03
CA ILE A 54 -36.01 43.31 -46.34
C ILE A 54 -36.04 42.78 -44.90
N TYR A 55 -37.15 42.98 -44.18
CA TYR A 55 -37.30 42.47 -42.82
C TYR A 55 -37.21 40.95 -42.77
N ASN A 56 -37.91 40.27 -43.68
CA ASN A 56 -37.87 38.81 -43.80
C ASN A 56 -36.47 38.30 -44.15
N ILE A 57 -35.76 38.93 -45.09
CA ILE A 57 -34.37 38.55 -45.42
C ILE A 57 -33.46 38.75 -44.21
N PHE A 58 -33.61 39.88 -43.53
CA PHE A 58 -32.76 40.24 -42.41
C PHE A 58 -32.90 39.26 -41.24
N ASP A 59 -34.13 38.96 -40.83
CA ASP A 59 -34.37 38.05 -39.70
C ASP A 59 -34.14 36.59 -40.09
N ARG A 60 -34.49 36.16 -41.31
CA ARG A 60 -34.34 34.76 -41.75
C ARG A 60 -32.92 34.37 -42.17
N TYR A 61 -32.10 35.29 -42.69
CA TYR A 61 -30.77 34.95 -43.24
C TYR A 61 -29.62 35.71 -42.59
N ILE A 62 -29.67 37.04 -42.49
CA ILE A 62 -28.51 37.85 -42.08
C ILE A 62 -28.17 37.64 -40.59
N LYS A 63 -29.20 37.67 -39.73
CA LYS A 63 -29.03 37.57 -38.28
C LYS A 63 -28.49 36.20 -37.81
N PRO A 64 -29.00 35.04 -38.29
CA PRO A 64 -28.45 33.73 -37.93
C PRO A 64 -27.01 33.50 -38.42
N VAL A 65 -26.68 33.96 -39.63
CA VAL A 65 -25.31 33.83 -40.19
C VAL A 65 -24.29 34.60 -39.35
N ARG A 66 -24.61 35.85 -38.95
CA ARG A 66 -23.74 36.63 -38.06
C ARG A 66 -23.59 36.00 -36.68
N ALA A 67 -24.67 35.46 -36.12
CA ALA A 67 -24.61 34.76 -34.84
C ALA A 67 -23.71 33.52 -34.92
N SER A 68 -23.81 32.77 -36.03
CA SER A 68 -22.95 31.61 -36.32
C SER A 68 -21.47 32.00 -36.45
N ALA A 69 -21.17 33.08 -37.17
CA ALA A 69 -19.82 33.60 -37.30
C ALA A 69 -19.21 34.05 -35.95
N MET A 70 -20.02 34.66 -35.09
CA MET A 70 -19.59 35.06 -33.75
C MET A 70 -19.27 33.84 -32.88
N VAL A 71 -20.12 32.81 -32.90
CA VAL A 71 -19.84 31.57 -32.15
C VAL A 71 -18.59 30.88 -32.69
N ALA A 72 -18.42 30.80 -34.01
CA ALA A 72 -17.20 30.25 -34.60
C ALA A 72 -15.94 30.97 -34.10
N ASN A 73 -15.97 32.31 -33.98
CA ASN A 73 -14.85 33.08 -33.42
C ASN A 73 -14.61 32.77 -31.93
N GLU A 74 -15.67 32.53 -31.15
CA GLU A 74 -15.54 32.10 -29.76
C GLU A 74 -14.95 30.69 -29.63
N LEU A 75 -15.28 29.77 -30.54
CA LEU A 75 -14.67 28.44 -30.59
C LEU A 75 -13.17 28.52 -30.85
N VAL A 76 -12.73 29.39 -31.77
CA VAL A 76 -11.29 29.62 -32.05
C VAL A 76 -10.53 30.12 -30.82
N LYS A 77 -11.18 30.89 -29.94
CA LYS A 77 -10.60 31.35 -28.67
C LYS A 77 -10.61 30.29 -27.56
N GLY A 78 -11.07 29.07 -27.83
CA GLY A 78 -11.19 27.99 -26.84
C GLY A 78 -12.48 28.01 -26.02
N ASN A 79 -13.44 28.90 -26.31
CA ASN A 79 -14.72 28.94 -25.62
C ASN A 79 -15.75 28.00 -26.27
N TYR A 80 -15.58 26.69 -26.06
CA TYR A 80 -16.44 25.66 -26.64
C TYR A 80 -17.87 25.61 -26.06
N LYS A 81 -18.20 26.46 -25.07
CA LYS A 81 -19.56 26.59 -24.52
C LYS A 81 -20.44 27.58 -25.29
N ALA A 82 -19.88 28.38 -26.20
CA ALA A 82 -20.63 29.34 -27.01
C ALA A 82 -21.69 28.64 -27.89
N ARG A 83 -22.88 29.23 -28.04
CA ARG A 83 -24.00 28.65 -28.80
C ARG A 83 -24.74 29.70 -29.63
N THR A 84 -25.25 29.26 -30.78
CA THR A 84 -26.11 30.05 -31.67
C THR A 84 -27.57 29.75 -31.38
N TYR A 85 -28.45 30.71 -31.65
CA TYR A 85 -29.90 30.51 -31.54
C TYR A 85 -30.45 29.80 -32.78
N VAL A 86 -31.23 28.74 -32.59
CA VAL A 86 -31.79 27.89 -33.65
C VAL A 86 -33.31 28.07 -33.70
N ASN A 87 -33.81 29.10 -34.39
CA ASN A 87 -35.27 29.25 -34.50
C ASN A 87 -35.74 29.72 -35.90
N HIS A 88 -35.01 29.35 -36.94
CA HIS A 88 -35.31 29.77 -38.32
C HIS A 88 -35.30 28.57 -39.27
N TYR A 89 -36.40 28.40 -40.02
CA TYR A 89 -36.50 27.45 -41.14
C TYR A 89 -35.65 27.94 -42.33
N GLY A 90 -34.80 27.07 -42.88
CA GLY A 90 -33.94 27.35 -44.05
C GLY A 90 -32.46 27.01 -43.83
N ASP A 91 -31.62 27.27 -44.83
CA ASP A 91 -30.20 26.88 -44.81
C ASP A 91 -29.37 27.63 -43.76
N ALA A 92 -29.75 28.86 -43.40
CA ALA A 92 -29.13 29.61 -42.30
C ALA A 92 -29.38 28.95 -40.92
N GLY A 93 -30.54 28.30 -40.76
CA GLY A 93 -30.85 27.48 -39.58
C GLY A 93 -30.04 26.18 -39.54
N LYS A 94 -29.86 25.52 -40.70
CA LYS A 94 -28.97 24.36 -40.83
C LYS A 94 -27.53 24.71 -40.44
N LEU A 95 -27.01 25.86 -40.90
CA LEU A 95 -25.69 26.36 -40.51
C LEU A 95 -25.57 26.55 -38.99
N SER A 96 -26.55 27.23 -38.38
CA SER A 96 -26.59 27.46 -36.93
C SER A 96 -26.58 26.14 -36.14
N SER A 97 -27.35 25.15 -36.61
CA SER A 97 -27.37 23.80 -36.06
C SER A 97 -26.03 23.07 -36.22
N SER A 98 -25.41 23.13 -37.41
CA SER A 98 -24.09 22.53 -37.66
C SER A 98 -22.99 23.15 -36.79
N ILE A 99 -22.99 24.47 -36.61
CA ILE A 99 -22.04 25.15 -35.72
C ILE A 99 -22.26 24.72 -34.26
N ASN A 100 -23.50 24.59 -33.81
CA ASN A 100 -23.80 24.11 -32.47
C ASN A 100 -23.38 22.64 -32.26
N LYS A 101 -23.56 21.78 -33.28
CA LYS A 101 -23.07 20.40 -33.26
C LYS A 101 -21.54 20.36 -33.14
N LEU A 102 -20.84 21.15 -33.96
CA LEU A 102 -19.37 21.25 -33.91
C LEU A 102 -18.90 21.76 -32.54
N ALA A 103 -19.54 22.80 -31.99
CA ALA A 103 -19.24 23.31 -30.66
C ALA A 103 -19.43 22.24 -29.57
N ARG A 104 -20.49 21.43 -29.66
CA ARG A 104 -20.73 20.31 -28.75
C ARG A 104 -19.64 19.24 -28.88
N SER A 105 -19.29 18.83 -30.09
CA SER A 105 -18.25 17.81 -30.31
C SER A 105 -16.88 18.27 -29.79
N LEU A 106 -16.48 19.53 -30.04
CA LEU A 106 -15.22 20.07 -29.48
C LEU A 106 -15.22 20.11 -27.95
N GLN A 107 -16.35 20.51 -27.35
CA GLN A 107 -16.51 20.50 -25.91
C GLN A 107 -16.40 19.08 -25.33
N GLU A 108 -17.08 18.11 -25.95
CA GLU A 108 -17.04 16.70 -25.54
C GLU A 108 -15.62 16.14 -25.65
N MET A 109 -14.92 16.38 -26.77
CA MET A 109 -13.52 15.94 -26.96
C MET A 109 -12.59 16.55 -25.91
N THR A 110 -12.70 17.85 -25.61
CA THR A 110 -11.86 18.51 -24.60
C THR A 110 -12.11 17.96 -23.19
N ILE A 111 -13.38 17.70 -22.85
CA ILE A 111 -13.74 17.07 -21.57
C ILE A 111 -13.17 15.66 -21.50
N GLN A 112 -13.30 14.86 -22.56
CA GLN A 112 -12.76 13.50 -22.63
C GLN A 112 -11.23 13.50 -22.48
N GLU A 113 -10.52 14.35 -23.19
CA GLU A 113 -9.05 14.48 -23.10
C GLU A 113 -8.62 14.85 -21.66
N LYS A 114 -9.29 15.83 -21.05
CA LYS A 114 -9.03 16.22 -19.66
C LYS A 114 -9.33 15.09 -18.68
N MET A 115 -10.42 14.35 -18.90
CA MET A 115 -10.76 13.18 -18.08
C MET A 115 -9.70 12.08 -18.22
N GLN A 116 -9.25 11.77 -19.44
CA GLN A 116 -8.19 10.80 -19.69
C GLN A 116 -6.88 11.20 -19.00
N GLY A 117 -6.46 12.46 -19.13
CA GLY A 117 -5.26 12.98 -18.44
C GLY A 117 -5.36 12.90 -16.92
N ASN A 118 -6.51 13.27 -16.35
CA ASN A 118 -6.76 13.16 -14.91
C ASN A 118 -6.79 11.71 -14.43
N GLN A 119 -7.40 10.79 -15.20
CA GLN A 119 -7.42 9.37 -14.90
C GLN A 119 -6.00 8.80 -14.88
N LEU A 120 -5.18 9.09 -15.90
CA LEU A 120 -3.80 8.63 -15.97
C LEU A 120 -2.98 9.16 -14.78
N ARG A 121 -3.10 10.45 -14.44
CA ARG A 121 -2.43 11.04 -13.29
C ARG A 121 -2.86 10.39 -11.98
N THR A 122 -4.15 10.13 -11.82
CA THR A 122 -4.69 9.44 -10.63
C THR A 122 -4.11 8.04 -10.50
N VAL A 123 -4.00 7.28 -11.60
CA VAL A 123 -3.35 5.97 -11.59
C VAL A 123 -1.90 6.10 -11.14
N ILE A 124 -1.13 6.99 -11.77
CA ILE A 124 0.30 7.22 -11.44
C ILE A 124 0.51 7.62 -9.98
N ASP A 125 -0.32 8.50 -9.44
CA ASP A 125 -0.20 8.99 -8.05
C ASP A 125 -0.64 7.96 -7.00
N ASN A 126 -1.45 6.97 -7.37
CA ASN A 126 -1.87 5.87 -6.49
C ASN A 126 -1.03 4.60 -6.65
N MET A 127 -0.02 4.59 -7.53
CA MET A 127 0.91 3.47 -7.62
C MET A 127 1.72 3.34 -6.31
N GLU A 128 1.85 2.12 -5.80
CA GLU A 128 2.68 1.80 -4.63
C GLU A 128 4.19 1.86 -4.91
N SER A 129 4.56 2.06 -6.17
CA SER A 129 5.95 2.23 -6.62
C SER A 129 6.24 3.68 -6.96
N GLY A 130 7.44 4.14 -6.61
CA GLY A 130 7.93 5.44 -7.05
C GLY A 130 8.12 5.43 -8.56
N LEU A 131 7.72 6.49 -9.24
CA LEU A 131 7.88 6.64 -10.68
C LEU A 131 8.58 7.95 -10.97
N MET A 132 9.59 7.90 -11.85
CA MET A 132 10.27 9.07 -12.38
C MET A 132 10.40 8.96 -13.89
N LEU A 133 10.07 10.03 -14.60
CA LEU A 133 10.24 10.15 -16.04
C LEU A 133 11.35 11.14 -16.35
N ILE A 134 12.29 10.74 -17.20
CA ILE A 134 13.37 11.59 -17.70
C ILE A 134 13.34 11.66 -19.22
N ASP A 135 13.75 12.80 -19.78
CA ASP A 135 13.88 13.00 -21.22
C ASP A 135 15.22 12.53 -21.78
N GLU A 136 15.42 12.74 -23.09
CA GLU A 136 16.64 12.36 -23.80
C GLU A 136 17.91 13.07 -23.29
N LYS A 137 17.77 14.18 -22.56
CA LYS A 137 18.87 14.95 -21.96
C LYS A 137 19.06 14.64 -20.48
N GLY A 138 18.16 13.85 -19.89
CA GLY A 138 18.19 13.47 -18.49
C GLY A 138 17.48 14.44 -17.55
N TYR A 139 16.68 15.39 -18.06
CA TYR A 139 15.85 16.23 -17.20
C TYR A 139 14.64 15.46 -16.71
N VAL A 140 14.30 15.64 -15.43
CA VAL A 140 13.13 15.03 -14.80
C VAL A 140 11.87 15.77 -15.23
N HIS A 141 10.93 15.07 -15.86
CA HIS A 141 9.65 15.63 -16.31
C HIS A 141 8.51 15.31 -15.35
N LEU A 142 8.57 14.17 -14.67
CA LEU A 142 7.48 13.71 -13.83
C LEU A 142 8.03 12.87 -12.68
N VAL A 143 7.50 13.10 -11.49
CA VAL A 143 7.64 12.24 -10.32
C VAL A 143 6.27 12.03 -9.71
N ASN A 144 5.97 10.82 -9.23
CA ASN A 144 4.71 10.55 -8.55
C ASN A 144 4.80 10.73 -7.03
N ARG A 145 3.65 10.72 -6.36
CA ARG A 145 3.58 10.85 -4.89
C ARG A 145 4.46 9.85 -4.14
N LYS A 146 4.52 8.58 -4.57
CA LYS A 146 5.30 7.55 -3.89
C LYS A 146 6.81 7.81 -4.00
N PHE A 147 7.29 8.31 -5.12
CA PHE A 147 8.69 8.72 -5.29
C PHE A 147 9.07 9.78 -4.25
N ILE A 148 8.22 10.79 -4.07
CA ILE A 148 8.42 11.85 -3.07
C ILE A 148 8.49 11.27 -1.65
N GLN A 149 7.67 10.28 -1.31
CA GLN A 149 7.73 9.60 -0.01
C GLN A 149 9.02 8.79 0.22
N ILE A 150 9.66 8.31 -0.86
CA ILE A 150 10.90 7.54 -0.79
C ILE A 150 12.10 8.47 -0.61
N PHE A 151 12.13 9.61 -1.31
CA PHE A 151 13.29 10.51 -1.37
C PHE A 151 13.17 11.81 -0.57
N GLY A 152 11.96 12.19 -0.14
CA GLY A 152 11.71 13.19 0.91
C GLY A 152 11.75 14.67 0.52
N LYS A 153 11.97 15.04 -0.75
CA LYS A 153 11.96 16.45 -1.21
C LYS A 153 10.65 16.83 -1.91
N GLU A 154 10.40 18.11 -2.14
CA GLU A 154 9.21 18.59 -2.86
C GLU A 154 9.29 18.32 -4.37
N VAL A 155 8.13 18.24 -5.05
CA VAL A 155 8.07 17.98 -6.50
C VAL A 155 8.85 19.03 -7.31
N SER A 156 8.80 20.30 -6.87
CA SER A 156 9.50 21.41 -7.51
C SER A 156 11.02 21.33 -7.41
N GLU A 157 11.55 20.47 -6.54
CA GLU A 157 13.00 20.26 -6.37
C GLU A 157 13.52 19.15 -7.29
N TYR A 158 12.63 18.37 -7.92
CA TYR A 158 12.99 17.33 -8.89
C TYR A 158 12.69 17.75 -10.32
N VAL A 159 11.46 18.20 -10.58
CA VAL A 159 10.98 18.46 -11.94
C VAL A 159 11.71 19.66 -12.56
N GLY A 160 12.22 19.48 -13.78
CA GLY A 160 12.98 20.49 -14.51
C GLY A 160 14.48 20.50 -14.24
N PHE A 161 14.98 19.64 -13.35
CA PHE A 161 16.40 19.47 -13.07
C PHE A 161 16.95 18.16 -13.64
N LEU A 162 18.27 18.06 -13.78
CA LEU A 162 18.94 16.85 -14.25
C LEU A 162 18.91 15.79 -13.15
N TYR A 163 18.63 14.54 -13.53
CA TYR A 163 18.42 13.46 -12.55
C TYR A 163 19.61 13.27 -11.59
N TYR A 164 20.84 13.53 -12.04
CA TYR A 164 22.06 13.34 -11.25
C TYR A 164 22.37 14.50 -10.29
N ASP A 165 21.71 15.65 -10.46
CA ASP A 165 21.82 16.79 -9.54
C ASP A 165 20.85 16.62 -8.36
N VAL A 166 19.73 15.93 -8.58
CA VAL A 166 18.64 15.81 -7.59
C VAL A 166 18.66 14.49 -6.82
N LEU A 167 19.29 13.47 -7.38
CA LEU A 167 19.49 12.15 -6.77
C LEU A 167 20.98 11.92 -6.54
N GLU A 168 21.37 11.61 -5.32
CA GLU A 168 22.78 11.51 -4.94
C GLU A 168 23.33 10.08 -5.10
N GLN A 169 22.44 9.09 -5.27
CA GLN A 169 22.83 7.69 -5.24
C GLN A 169 23.43 7.24 -6.57
N VAL A 170 24.73 6.91 -6.55
CA VAL A 170 25.52 6.40 -7.69
C VAL A 170 24.84 5.23 -8.43
N ARG A 171 24.10 4.38 -7.71
CA ARG A 171 23.37 3.25 -8.29
C ARG A 171 22.22 3.69 -9.20
N ILE A 172 21.55 4.80 -8.89
CA ILE A 172 20.51 5.39 -9.74
C ILE A 172 21.17 5.89 -11.03
N HIS A 173 22.31 6.56 -10.93
CA HIS A 173 23.03 7.07 -12.11
C HIS A 173 23.43 5.94 -13.04
N LYS A 174 23.97 4.86 -12.47
CA LYS A 174 24.33 3.68 -13.24
C LYS A 174 23.11 3.03 -13.91
N ALA A 175 21.98 2.90 -13.20
CA ALA A 175 20.76 2.33 -13.79
C ALA A 175 20.22 3.18 -14.95
N VAL A 176 20.25 4.51 -14.83
CA VAL A 176 19.88 5.42 -15.93
C VAL A 176 20.85 5.28 -17.09
N GLN A 177 22.16 5.34 -16.83
CA GLN A 177 23.18 5.20 -17.87
C GLN A 177 23.06 3.88 -18.62
N GLU A 178 22.88 2.76 -17.91
CA GLU A 178 22.74 1.45 -18.54
C GLU A 178 21.44 1.36 -19.37
N ALA A 179 20.32 1.91 -18.87
CA ALA A 179 19.06 1.91 -19.61
C ALA A 179 19.12 2.76 -20.90
N PHE A 180 19.87 3.85 -20.89
CA PHE A 180 20.11 4.70 -22.07
C PHE A 180 21.15 4.11 -23.01
N LEU A 181 22.27 3.59 -22.49
CA LEU A 181 23.42 3.14 -23.28
C LEU A 181 23.15 1.81 -23.98
N TYR A 182 22.43 0.91 -23.31
CA TYR A 182 22.14 -0.43 -23.83
C TYR A 182 20.75 -0.56 -24.44
N GLU A 183 19.91 0.49 -24.35
CA GLU A 183 18.54 0.48 -24.87
C GLU A 183 17.68 -0.69 -24.35
N GLU A 184 18.07 -1.25 -23.21
CA GLU A 184 17.47 -2.44 -22.60
C GLU A 184 16.84 -2.12 -21.25
N LYS A 185 15.95 -3.00 -20.81
CA LYS A 185 15.40 -2.95 -19.45
C LYS A 185 16.50 -3.31 -18.46
N VAL A 186 16.83 -2.38 -17.58
CA VAL A 186 17.85 -2.59 -16.55
C VAL A 186 17.19 -2.75 -15.20
N LYS A 187 17.65 -3.74 -14.45
CA LYS A 187 17.20 -4.02 -13.09
C LYS A 187 18.38 -3.91 -12.13
N SER A 188 18.28 -3.02 -11.16
CA SER A 188 19.31 -2.81 -10.14
C SER A 188 18.66 -2.62 -8.77
N SER A 189 19.42 -2.82 -7.70
CA SER A 189 18.94 -2.54 -6.35
C SER A 189 20.00 -1.80 -5.53
N PHE A 190 19.54 -0.98 -4.60
CA PHE A 190 20.38 -0.19 -3.71
C PHE A 190 19.67 0.01 -2.37
N THR A 191 20.44 0.40 -1.36
CA THR A 191 19.91 0.68 -0.02
C THR A 191 19.96 2.18 0.22
N ILE A 192 18.84 2.73 0.69
CA ILE A 192 18.77 4.10 1.20
C ILE A 192 18.73 3.99 2.72
N SER A 193 19.58 4.77 3.40
CA SER A 193 19.49 4.95 4.85
C SER A 193 18.75 6.26 5.09
N MET A 194 17.57 6.20 5.72
CA MET A 194 16.83 7.40 6.12
C MET A 194 16.85 7.48 7.63
N GLU A 195 17.62 8.44 8.18
CA GLU A 195 17.75 8.86 9.60
C GLU A 195 17.95 7.76 10.66
N VAL A 196 17.11 6.72 10.70
CA VAL A 196 17.14 5.58 11.64
C VAL A 196 16.85 4.22 10.97
N GLU A 197 16.30 4.17 9.74
CA GLU A 197 15.84 2.93 9.09
C GLU A 197 16.51 2.66 7.73
N LYS A 198 16.93 1.42 7.48
CA LYS A 198 17.49 0.98 6.19
C LYS A 198 16.37 0.49 5.28
N ARG A 199 16.15 1.19 4.16
CA ARG A 199 15.21 0.76 3.11
C ARG A 199 15.95 0.15 1.93
N TYR A 200 15.42 -0.95 1.42
CA TYR A 200 15.92 -1.60 0.21
C TYR A 200 15.05 -1.18 -0.97
N ILE A 201 15.63 -0.43 -1.90
CA ILE A 201 14.93 0.05 -3.09
C ILE A 201 15.46 -0.67 -4.32
N GLU A 202 14.55 -1.27 -5.08
CA GLU A 202 14.82 -1.84 -6.38
C GLU A 202 14.43 -0.84 -7.48
N ILE A 203 15.35 -0.58 -8.40
CA ILE A 203 15.13 0.29 -9.57
C ILE A 203 14.96 -0.59 -10.79
N VAL A 204 13.91 -0.32 -11.53
CA VAL A 204 13.74 -0.81 -12.89
C VAL A 204 13.74 0.38 -13.84
N GLY A 205 14.77 0.47 -14.68
CA GLY A 205 14.87 1.47 -15.73
C GLY A 205 14.46 0.87 -17.07
N ALA A 206 13.61 1.58 -17.81
CA ALA A 206 13.25 1.20 -19.17
C ALA A 206 13.32 2.43 -20.10
N PRO A 207 14.02 2.34 -21.23
CA PRO A 207 14.03 3.41 -22.23
C PRO A 207 12.65 3.58 -22.87
N ILE A 208 12.36 4.81 -23.29
CA ILE A 208 11.12 5.16 -23.99
C ILE A 208 11.51 5.55 -25.42
N PHE A 209 10.89 4.87 -26.38
CA PHE A 209 11.08 5.15 -27.80
C PHE A 209 9.85 5.85 -28.38
N THR A 210 10.08 6.68 -29.39
CA THR A 210 9.03 7.18 -30.28
C THR A 210 8.56 6.09 -31.24
N ASP A 211 7.45 6.34 -31.94
CA ASP A 211 6.97 5.47 -33.03
C ASP A 211 8.01 5.32 -34.16
N THR A 212 8.93 6.29 -34.29
CA THR A 212 10.06 6.29 -35.22
C THR A 212 11.30 5.54 -34.71
N LYS A 213 11.20 4.87 -33.53
CA LYS A 213 12.30 4.18 -32.83
C LYS A 213 13.44 5.10 -32.36
N GLU A 214 13.17 6.38 -32.16
CA GLU A 214 14.14 7.31 -31.57
C GLU A 214 13.98 7.32 -30.05
N LEU A 215 15.10 7.31 -29.32
CA LEU A 215 15.10 7.36 -27.87
C LEU A 215 14.61 8.75 -27.40
N LYS A 216 13.49 8.76 -26.67
CA LYS A 216 12.85 9.97 -26.14
C LYS A 216 13.17 10.21 -24.65
N GLY A 217 13.75 9.22 -23.98
CA GLY A 217 14.06 9.29 -22.56
C GLY A 217 13.96 7.93 -21.88
N ALA A 218 13.72 7.91 -20.57
CA ALA A 218 13.50 6.68 -19.81
C ALA A 218 12.49 6.86 -18.69
N VAL A 219 11.80 5.76 -18.36
CA VAL A 219 11.01 5.63 -17.13
C VAL A 219 11.83 4.84 -16.11
N LEU A 220 11.91 5.37 -14.90
CA LEU A 220 12.44 4.67 -13.74
C LEU A 220 11.31 4.35 -12.78
N VAL A 221 11.25 3.10 -12.35
CA VAL A 221 10.32 2.61 -11.33
C VAL A 221 11.13 2.19 -10.11
N PHE A 222 10.71 2.66 -8.93
CA PHE A 222 11.34 2.42 -7.65
C PHE A 222 10.39 1.58 -6.79
N HIS A 223 10.76 0.33 -6.55
CA HIS A 223 10.04 -0.59 -5.69
C HIS A 223 10.70 -0.63 -4.32
N ASP A 224 9.91 -0.39 -3.27
CA ASP A 224 10.37 -0.66 -1.90
C ASP A 224 10.25 -2.15 -1.63
N ILE A 225 11.39 -2.83 -1.54
CA ILE A 225 11.50 -4.27 -1.30
C ILE A 225 12.00 -4.56 0.12
N THR A 226 11.86 -3.61 1.05
CA THR A 226 12.38 -3.72 2.41
C THR A 226 11.78 -4.90 3.16
N GLU A 227 10.45 -5.07 3.12
CA GLU A 227 9.78 -6.20 3.76
C GLU A 227 10.16 -7.53 3.12
N LEU A 228 10.23 -7.59 1.78
CA LEU A 228 10.67 -8.78 1.07
C LEU A 228 12.09 -9.18 1.50
N LYS A 229 13.02 -8.22 1.57
CA LYS A 229 14.39 -8.45 2.04
C LYS A 229 14.44 -8.89 3.49
N ARG A 230 13.58 -8.33 4.36
CA ARG A 230 13.45 -8.75 5.76
C ARG A 230 13.01 -10.20 5.86
N VAL A 231 11.99 -10.61 5.11
CA VAL A 231 11.50 -12.00 5.06
C VAL A 231 12.55 -12.95 4.50
N GLU A 232 13.23 -12.58 3.41
CA GLU A 232 14.34 -13.36 2.85
C GLU A 232 15.46 -13.56 3.88
N GLN A 233 15.82 -12.51 4.61
CA GLN A 233 16.86 -12.57 5.64
C GLN A 233 16.43 -13.46 6.82
N MET A 234 15.20 -13.28 7.33
CA MET A 234 14.64 -14.14 8.39
C MET A 234 14.65 -15.63 7.98
N ARG A 235 14.32 -15.93 6.72
CA ARG A 235 14.36 -17.30 6.20
C ARG A 235 15.79 -17.85 6.13
N LYS A 236 16.77 -17.05 5.69
CA LYS A 236 18.18 -17.46 5.66
C LYS A 236 18.72 -17.71 7.07
N ASP A 237 18.42 -16.80 8.00
CA ASP A 237 18.83 -16.91 9.40
C ASP A 237 18.21 -18.14 10.05
N PHE A 238 16.95 -18.44 9.75
CA PHE A 238 16.29 -19.67 10.18
C PHE A 238 17.05 -20.93 9.72
N VAL A 239 17.35 -21.06 8.42
CA VAL A 239 18.06 -22.23 7.89
C VAL A 239 19.45 -22.35 8.52
N ALA A 240 20.17 -21.23 8.66
CA ALA A 240 21.49 -21.21 9.28
C ALA A 240 21.42 -21.62 10.77
N ASN A 241 20.47 -21.09 11.54
CA ASN A 241 20.29 -21.40 12.96
C ASN A 241 19.89 -22.86 13.19
N VAL A 242 18.92 -23.38 12.42
CA VAL A 242 18.55 -24.81 12.45
C VAL A 242 19.77 -25.69 12.22
N SER A 243 20.56 -25.38 11.18
CA SER A 243 21.76 -26.16 10.85
C SER A 243 22.77 -26.16 12.01
N HIS A 244 22.96 -25.01 12.67
CA HIS A 244 23.92 -24.86 13.75
C HIS A 244 23.48 -25.58 15.04
N GLU A 245 22.20 -25.47 15.40
CA GLU A 245 21.61 -26.10 16.58
C GLU A 245 21.48 -27.62 16.44
N LEU A 246 21.34 -28.15 15.21
CA LEU A 246 21.40 -29.59 14.92
C LEU A 246 22.84 -30.11 14.93
N LYS A 247 23.80 -29.39 14.34
CA LYS A 247 25.19 -29.86 14.20
C LYS A 247 25.88 -30.08 15.54
N THR A 248 25.60 -29.23 16.53
CA THR A 248 26.24 -29.27 17.86
C THR A 248 25.96 -30.58 18.62
N PRO A 249 24.69 -30.98 18.89
CA PRO A 249 24.38 -32.24 19.56
C PRO A 249 24.85 -33.45 18.76
N ILE A 250 24.72 -33.44 17.42
CA ILE A 250 25.20 -34.53 16.55
C ILE A 250 26.71 -34.74 16.69
N THR A 251 27.49 -33.64 16.72
CA THR A 251 28.95 -33.72 16.87
C THR A 251 29.34 -34.23 18.26
N SER A 252 28.61 -33.81 19.31
CA SER A 252 28.80 -34.28 20.69
C SER A 252 28.52 -35.78 20.82
N ILE A 253 27.34 -36.23 20.37
CA ILE A 253 26.94 -37.63 20.36
C ILE A 253 27.97 -38.48 19.62
N ARG A 254 28.40 -38.02 18.43
CA ARG A 254 29.39 -38.74 17.65
C ARG A 254 30.73 -38.82 18.37
N GLY A 255 31.24 -37.72 18.91
CA GLY A 255 32.54 -37.70 19.61
C GLY A 255 32.57 -38.62 20.82
N PHE A 256 31.54 -38.58 21.68
CA PHE A 256 31.45 -39.48 22.84
C PHE A 256 31.26 -40.95 22.41
N ALA A 257 30.50 -41.21 21.35
CA ALA A 257 30.35 -42.56 20.82
C ALA A 257 31.66 -43.10 20.21
N GLU A 258 32.41 -42.27 19.49
CA GLU A 258 33.75 -42.61 18.97
C GLU A 258 34.70 -42.94 20.12
N THR A 259 34.75 -42.12 21.17
CA THR A 259 35.60 -42.39 22.36
C THR A 259 35.20 -43.69 23.08
N LEU A 260 33.91 -43.99 23.17
CA LEU A 260 33.43 -45.26 23.75
C LEU A 260 33.82 -46.48 22.90
N LEU A 261 33.91 -46.32 21.57
CA LEU A 261 34.30 -47.39 20.64
C LEU A 261 35.81 -47.64 20.60
N ASP A 262 36.62 -46.59 20.77
CA ASP A 262 38.09 -46.67 20.76
C ASP A 262 38.67 -47.44 21.96
N GLY A 263 37.85 -47.72 22.97
CA GLY A 263 38.17 -48.67 24.05
C GLY A 263 39.12 -48.14 25.12
N ASP A 264 39.50 -46.87 25.06
CA ASP A 264 40.50 -46.23 25.94
C ASP A 264 39.93 -45.81 27.32
N MET A 265 38.94 -46.56 27.83
CA MET A 265 38.19 -46.21 29.04
C MET A 265 38.20 -47.34 30.08
N ASP A 266 39.14 -47.26 31.01
CA ASP A 266 39.31 -48.20 32.13
C ASP A 266 38.28 -48.07 33.26
N SER A 267 37.49 -46.97 33.30
CA SER A 267 36.50 -46.75 34.37
C SER A 267 35.06 -46.87 33.89
N ASP A 268 34.27 -47.69 34.60
CA ASP A 268 32.83 -47.86 34.37
C ASP A 268 32.05 -46.54 34.63
N ASP A 269 32.53 -45.72 35.56
CA ASP A 269 31.92 -44.42 35.87
C ASP A 269 32.00 -43.43 34.71
N LEU A 270 33.17 -43.32 34.05
CA LEU A 270 33.33 -42.44 32.89
C LEU A 270 32.49 -42.93 31.70
N ARG A 271 32.34 -44.25 31.55
CA ARG A 271 31.47 -44.87 30.53
C ARG A 271 30.01 -44.49 30.72
N LYS A 272 29.52 -44.59 31.96
CA LYS A 272 28.16 -44.16 32.32
C LYS A 272 27.96 -42.67 32.09
N GLN A 273 28.95 -41.84 32.40
CA GLN A 273 28.88 -40.40 32.12
C GLN A 273 28.75 -40.11 30.62
N PHE A 274 29.56 -40.75 29.77
CA PHE A 274 29.47 -40.53 28.31
C PHE A 274 28.15 -41.02 27.74
N LEU A 275 27.66 -42.19 28.17
CA LEU A 275 26.34 -42.70 27.79
C LEU A 275 25.22 -41.74 28.22
N ALA A 276 25.32 -41.16 29.43
CA ALA A 276 24.37 -40.17 29.91
C ALA A 276 24.40 -38.88 29.07
N ILE A 277 25.58 -38.42 28.66
CA ILE A 277 25.71 -37.25 27.77
C ILE A 277 25.10 -37.54 26.40
N ILE A 278 25.37 -38.72 25.81
CA ILE A 278 24.76 -39.14 24.54
C ILE A 278 23.24 -39.16 24.63
N LEU A 279 22.69 -39.75 25.70
CA LEU A 279 21.25 -39.80 25.93
C LEU A 279 20.66 -38.39 26.04
N THR A 280 21.27 -37.53 26.84
CA THR A 280 20.82 -36.15 27.06
C THR A 280 20.82 -35.35 25.74
N GLU A 281 21.89 -35.43 24.95
CA GLU A 281 21.96 -34.73 23.66
C GLU A 281 21.00 -35.33 22.62
N SER A 282 20.70 -36.63 22.68
CA SER A 282 19.70 -37.27 21.83
C SER A 282 18.28 -36.79 22.18
N GLU A 283 17.95 -36.72 23.46
CA GLU A 283 16.66 -36.18 23.93
C GLU A 283 16.50 -34.70 23.53
N ARG A 284 17.58 -33.92 23.66
CA ARG A 284 17.62 -32.52 23.21
C ARG A 284 17.38 -32.39 21.71
N LEU A 285 18.02 -33.25 20.91
CA LEU A 285 17.84 -33.28 19.46
C LEU A 285 16.40 -33.63 19.09
N GLN A 286 15.81 -34.61 19.78
CA GLN A 286 14.41 -35.00 19.59
C GLN A 286 13.44 -33.85 19.90
N ALA A 287 13.65 -33.14 21.03
CA ALA A 287 12.86 -31.97 21.40
C ALA A 287 12.96 -30.86 20.33
N LEU A 288 14.16 -30.58 19.83
CA LEU A 288 14.37 -29.57 18.79
C LEU A 288 13.67 -29.93 17.47
N VAL A 289 13.75 -31.20 17.05
CA VAL A 289 13.07 -31.68 15.84
C VAL A 289 11.55 -31.59 16.01
N HIS A 290 11.04 -31.95 17.20
CA HIS A 290 9.62 -31.82 17.51
C HIS A 290 9.15 -30.36 17.42
N ASP A 291 9.82 -29.44 18.10
CA ASP A 291 9.53 -28.01 18.08
C ASP A 291 9.57 -27.43 16.65
N LEU A 292 10.52 -27.88 15.82
CA LEU A 292 10.64 -27.45 14.42
C LEU A 292 9.44 -27.91 13.57
N LEU A 293 9.06 -29.19 13.70
CA LEU A 293 7.90 -29.75 12.99
C LEU A 293 6.61 -29.09 13.43
N GLU A 294 6.51 -28.75 14.71
CA GLU A 294 5.36 -28.07 15.28
C GLU A 294 5.23 -26.64 14.80
N LEU A 295 6.31 -25.86 14.86
CA LEU A 295 6.34 -24.52 14.30
C LEU A 295 5.99 -24.54 12.80
N SER A 296 6.53 -25.50 12.04
CA SER A 296 6.19 -25.67 10.62
C SER A 296 4.71 -26.01 10.38
N LYS A 297 4.02 -26.64 11.34
CA LYS A 297 2.56 -26.88 11.24
C LYS A 297 1.77 -25.62 11.57
N LEU A 298 2.20 -24.84 12.55
CA LEU A 298 1.56 -23.59 12.98
C LEU A 298 1.65 -22.49 11.91
N GLU A 299 2.73 -22.47 11.14
CA GLU A 299 2.97 -21.47 10.07
C GLU A 299 2.28 -21.77 8.74
N ARG A 300 1.53 -22.87 8.64
CA ARG A 300 0.75 -23.14 7.42
C ARG A 300 -0.48 -22.25 7.41
N ASP A 301 -0.78 -21.63 6.27
CA ASP A 301 -1.98 -20.80 6.08
C ASP A 301 -3.31 -21.52 6.42
N GLU A 302 -3.30 -22.86 6.43
CA GLU A 302 -4.45 -23.71 6.78
C GLU A 302 -4.42 -24.26 8.21
N PHE A 303 -3.58 -23.75 9.10
CA PHE A 303 -3.58 -24.19 10.50
C PHE A 303 -4.93 -23.88 11.16
N LYS A 304 -5.70 -24.93 11.46
CA LYS A 304 -7.00 -24.83 12.13
C LYS A 304 -6.88 -25.34 13.55
N LEU A 305 -7.17 -24.47 14.50
CA LEU A 305 -7.34 -24.83 15.90
C LEU A 305 -8.54 -25.76 16.07
N ARG A 306 -8.36 -26.78 16.90
CA ARG A 306 -9.44 -27.67 17.32
C ARG A 306 -10.10 -27.10 18.56
N TYR A 307 -11.04 -26.20 18.33
CA TYR A 307 -11.76 -25.54 19.41
C TYR A 307 -12.66 -26.50 20.18
N GLU A 308 -12.38 -26.66 21.46
CA GLU A 308 -13.14 -27.44 22.43
C GLU A 308 -13.47 -26.57 23.65
N ASN A 309 -14.53 -26.91 24.39
CA ASN A 309 -14.82 -26.26 25.67
C ASN A 309 -13.89 -26.83 26.73
N ILE A 310 -12.96 -26.01 27.20
CA ILE A 310 -11.95 -26.41 28.18
C ILE A 310 -12.22 -25.74 29.52
N GLU A 311 -12.02 -26.51 30.59
CA GLU A 311 -11.97 -26.02 31.96
C GLU A 311 -10.49 -25.78 32.31
N ILE A 312 -10.11 -24.52 32.50
CA ILE A 312 -8.69 -24.14 32.65
C ILE A 312 -8.07 -24.74 33.90
N THR A 313 -8.80 -24.75 35.02
CA THR A 313 -8.35 -25.35 36.27
C THR A 313 -8.00 -26.84 36.08
N LYS A 314 -8.82 -27.58 35.33
CA LYS A 314 -8.58 -28.99 35.02
C LYS A 314 -7.37 -29.19 34.12
N LEU A 315 -7.24 -28.38 33.06
CA LEU A 315 -6.07 -28.39 32.18
C LEU A 315 -4.77 -28.15 32.95
N LEU A 316 -4.77 -27.18 33.87
CA LEU A 316 -3.59 -26.76 34.61
C LEU A 316 -3.18 -27.71 35.73
N SER A 317 -4.12 -28.44 36.34
CA SER A 317 -3.86 -29.34 37.47
C SER A 317 -2.66 -30.28 37.27
N GLY A 318 -2.58 -30.92 36.10
CA GLY A 318 -1.47 -31.83 35.76
C GLY A 318 -0.16 -31.10 35.44
N ILE A 319 -0.24 -29.88 34.91
CA ILE A 319 0.95 -29.07 34.60
C ILE A 319 1.55 -28.54 35.90
N ILE A 320 0.71 -28.01 36.79
CA ILE A 320 1.07 -27.50 38.12
C ILE A 320 1.82 -28.57 38.92
N ALA A 321 1.30 -29.79 39.01
CA ALA A 321 1.97 -30.87 39.75
C ALA A 321 3.38 -31.20 39.20
N ILE A 322 3.56 -31.15 37.88
CA ILE A 322 4.88 -31.36 37.25
C ILE A 322 5.80 -30.18 37.52
N THR A 323 5.30 -28.96 37.41
CA THR A 323 6.06 -27.73 37.66
C THR A 323 6.48 -27.62 39.14
N GLU A 324 5.61 -27.97 40.08
CA GLU A 324 5.91 -28.06 41.51
C GLU A 324 7.08 -29.01 41.77
N GLN A 325 7.05 -30.21 41.18
CA GLN A 325 8.15 -31.17 41.33
C GLN A 325 9.48 -30.63 40.76
N GLN A 326 9.43 -29.91 39.64
CA GLN A 326 10.64 -29.30 39.06
C GLN A 326 11.16 -28.14 39.90
N ALA A 327 10.25 -27.32 40.46
CA ALA A 327 10.57 -26.22 41.34
C ALA A 327 11.21 -26.72 42.65
N GLU A 328 10.64 -27.76 43.27
CA GLU A 328 11.17 -28.38 44.49
C GLU A 328 12.58 -28.93 44.29
N LYS A 329 12.84 -29.61 43.16
CA LYS A 329 14.19 -30.10 42.80
C LYS A 329 15.24 -28.99 42.70
N LYS A 330 14.84 -27.76 42.43
CA LYS A 330 15.72 -26.59 42.26
C LYS A 330 15.61 -25.60 43.44
N ASP A 331 14.86 -25.94 44.49
CA ASP A 331 14.56 -25.07 45.64
C ASP A 331 13.98 -23.72 45.20
N ILE A 332 12.95 -23.76 44.33
CA ILE A 332 12.20 -22.58 43.88
C ILE A 332 10.82 -22.57 44.52
N GLU A 333 10.38 -21.41 45.02
CA GLU A 333 9.02 -21.22 45.52
C GLU A 333 8.06 -21.09 44.33
N PHE A 334 7.15 -22.05 44.16
CA PHE A 334 6.12 -22.01 43.13
C PHE A 334 4.75 -21.74 43.72
N THR A 335 4.03 -20.78 43.15
CA THR A 335 2.65 -20.44 43.55
C THR A 335 1.75 -20.38 42.33
N ALA A 336 0.52 -20.91 42.45
CA ALA A 336 -0.48 -20.87 41.40
C ALA A 336 -1.80 -20.33 41.95
N THR A 337 -2.29 -19.24 41.38
CA THR A 337 -3.57 -18.61 41.71
C THR A 337 -4.46 -18.62 40.47
N ILE A 338 -5.54 -19.37 40.50
CA ILE A 338 -6.45 -19.54 39.36
C ILE A 338 -7.86 -19.21 39.84
N ASP A 339 -8.58 -18.32 39.14
CA ASP A 339 -10.00 -18.11 39.43
C ASP A 339 -10.80 -19.40 39.22
N ASP A 340 -11.80 -19.64 40.06
CA ASP A 340 -12.62 -20.83 39.95
C ASP A 340 -13.46 -20.81 38.66
N SER A 341 -13.61 -21.99 38.03
CA SER A 341 -14.59 -22.22 36.96
C SER A 341 -14.39 -21.37 35.69
N ILE A 342 -13.14 -21.09 35.29
CA ILE A 342 -12.83 -20.47 33.98
C ILE A 342 -13.07 -21.49 32.86
N TYR A 343 -14.11 -21.25 32.06
CA TYR A 343 -14.42 -22.02 30.86
C TYR A 343 -14.16 -21.18 29.61
N MET A 344 -13.35 -21.71 28.69
CA MET A 344 -13.11 -21.04 27.41
C MET A 344 -13.15 -22.02 26.25
N ARG A 345 -13.44 -21.51 25.05
CA ARG A 345 -13.38 -22.29 23.82
C ARG A 345 -11.99 -22.12 23.20
N ALA A 346 -11.15 -23.14 23.29
CA ALA A 346 -9.76 -23.12 22.83
C ALA A 346 -9.30 -24.52 22.40
N ASP A 347 -8.14 -24.59 21.76
CA ASP A 347 -7.49 -25.87 21.48
C ASP A 347 -6.72 -26.34 22.72
N HIS A 348 -7.22 -27.41 23.34
CA HIS A 348 -6.72 -27.95 24.59
C HIS A 348 -5.20 -28.22 24.56
N ASP A 349 -4.73 -28.92 23.53
CA ASP A 349 -3.33 -29.35 23.43
C ASP A 349 -2.40 -28.16 23.16
N ARG A 350 -2.88 -27.19 22.39
CA ARG A 350 -2.12 -25.96 22.10
C ARG A 350 -2.02 -25.06 23.32
N LEU A 351 -3.10 -24.91 24.07
CA LEU A 351 -3.08 -24.12 25.29
C LEU A 351 -2.18 -24.78 26.34
N LYS A 352 -2.26 -26.11 26.49
CA LYS A 352 -1.35 -26.91 27.33
C LYS A 352 0.11 -26.59 27.03
N GLN A 353 0.45 -26.54 25.73
CA GLN A 353 1.81 -26.26 25.29
C GLN A 353 2.27 -24.85 25.66
N VAL A 354 1.40 -23.85 25.58
CA VAL A 354 1.71 -22.48 26.01
C VAL A 354 2.14 -22.46 27.47
N PHE A 355 1.36 -23.09 28.35
CA PHE A 355 1.68 -23.17 29.78
C PHE A 355 2.99 -23.90 30.04
N ILE A 356 3.20 -25.06 29.41
CA ILE A 356 4.44 -25.84 29.56
C ILE A 356 5.65 -25.01 29.14
N ASN A 357 5.59 -24.31 28.01
CA ASN A 357 6.70 -23.50 27.53
C ASN A 357 7.02 -22.32 28.44
N LEU A 358 6.01 -21.60 28.92
CA LEU A 358 6.21 -20.46 29.83
C LEU A 358 6.74 -20.91 31.21
N LEU A 359 6.14 -21.94 31.81
CA LEU A 359 6.55 -22.44 33.12
C LEU A 359 7.94 -23.09 33.08
N ASN A 360 8.26 -23.86 32.04
CA ASN A 360 9.61 -24.39 31.86
C ASN A 360 10.64 -23.26 31.74
N ASN A 361 10.33 -22.18 31.00
CA ASN A 361 11.21 -21.03 30.93
C ASN A 361 11.39 -20.38 32.31
N ALA A 362 10.30 -20.13 33.05
CA ALA A 362 10.35 -19.55 34.39
C ALA A 362 11.24 -20.37 35.34
N ILE A 363 11.05 -21.69 35.39
CA ILE A 363 11.86 -22.59 36.24
C ILE A 363 13.32 -22.64 35.77
N ASN A 364 13.58 -22.72 34.46
CA ASN A 364 14.94 -22.84 33.93
C ASN A 364 15.79 -21.59 34.19
N TYR A 365 15.19 -20.40 34.06
CA TYR A 365 15.90 -19.12 34.18
C TYR A 365 15.87 -18.50 35.58
N THR A 366 15.08 -19.07 36.51
CA THR A 366 15.10 -18.69 37.92
C THR A 366 16.23 -19.39 38.68
N PRO A 367 17.08 -18.67 39.43
CA PRO A 367 18.11 -19.28 40.26
C PRO A 367 17.52 -20.02 41.47
N VAL A 368 18.37 -20.76 42.19
CA VAL A 368 18.02 -21.42 43.46
C VAL A 368 17.48 -20.39 44.45
N SER A 369 16.45 -20.75 45.21
CA SER A 369 15.73 -19.89 46.17
C SER A 369 14.99 -18.70 45.54
N GLY A 370 14.77 -18.72 44.22
CA GLY A 370 13.90 -17.76 43.53
C GLY A 370 12.42 -18.12 43.63
N LYS A 371 11.56 -17.34 42.96
CA LYS A 371 10.11 -17.51 42.95
C LYS A 371 9.55 -17.56 41.53
N VAL A 372 8.54 -18.40 41.33
CA VAL A 372 7.73 -18.47 40.12
C VAL A 372 6.25 -18.44 40.51
N GLU A 373 5.49 -17.58 39.84
CA GLU A 373 4.06 -17.38 40.08
C GLU A 373 3.27 -17.56 38.78
N LEU A 374 2.22 -18.38 38.83
CA LEU A 374 1.21 -18.51 37.78
C LEU A 374 -0.09 -17.87 38.28
N VAL A 375 -0.59 -16.86 37.57
CA VAL A 375 -1.89 -16.24 37.82
C VAL A 375 -2.76 -16.39 36.60
N VAL A 376 -3.97 -16.93 36.77
CA VAL A 376 -4.96 -17.00 35.68
C VAL A 376 -6.28 -16.41 36.15
N LYS A 377 -6.74 -15.37 35.46
CA LYS A 377 -7.95 -14.62 35.80
C LYS A 377 -8.88 -14.53 34.61
N GLU A 378 -10.18 -14.58 34.89
CA GLU A 378 -11.20 -14.31 33.87
C GLU A 378 -11.75 -12.89 34.03
N ASN A 379 -11.53 -12.06 33.01
CA ASN A 379 -12.19 -10.77 32.85
C ASN A 379 -13.40 -10.93 31.90
N GLN A 380 -14.25 -9.89 31.77
CA GLN A 380 -15.50 -10.01 31.00
C GLN A 380 -15.32 -10.46 29.55
N GLU A 381 -14.21 -10.08 28.90
CA GLU A 381 -13.96 -10.33 27.47
C GLU A 381 -12.71 -11.19 27.19
N VAL A 382 -11.82 -11.38 28.17
CA VAL A 382 -10.55 -12.11 27.99
C VAL A 382 -10.21 -12.99 29.20
N VAL A 383 -9.55 -14.13 28.96
CA VAL A 383 -8.79 -14.85 29.99
C VAL A 383 -7.37 -14.29 29.99
N GLU A 384 -6.95 -13.73 31.12
CA GLU A 384 -5.59 -13.24 31.35
C GLU A 384 -4.76 -14.32 32.04
N ILE A 385 -3.65 -14.69 31.42
CA ILE A 385 -2.67 -15.65 31.94
C ILE A 385 -1.37 -14.90 32.18
N THR A 386 -0.90 -14.90 33.43
CA THR A 386 0.35 -14.26 33.82
C THR A 386 1.31 -15.29 34.41
N VAL A 387 2.53 -15.35 33.90
CA VAL A 387 3.64 -16.15 34.44
C VAL A 387 4.75 -15.20 34.82
N SER A 388 5.04 -15.10 36.11
CA SER A 388 6.08 -14.24 36.67
C SER A 388 7.20 -15.07 37.28
N ASP A 389 8.44 -14.63 37.10
CA ASP A 389 9.63 -15.26 37.66
C ASP A 389 10.57 -14.21 38.25
N THR A 390 11.41 -14.59 39.22
CA THR A 390 12.48 -13.75 39.78
C THR A 390 13.85 -14.14 39.23
N GLY A 391 13.91 -14.54 37.97
CA GLY A 391 15.10 -15.02 37.31
C GLY A 391 16.04 -13.91 36.83
N ILE A 392 16.92 -14.28 35.90
CA ILE A 392 17.94 -13.38 35.34
C ILE A 392 17.37 -12.17 34.59
N GLY A 393 16.08 -12.20 34.23
CA GLY A 393 15.44 -11.15 33.45
C GLY A 393 15.94 -11.02 32.00
N ILE A 394 15.36 -10.06 31.28
CA ILE A 394 15.56 -9.83 29.85
C ILE A 394 15.83 -8.32 29.64
N PRO A 395 16.99 -7.95 29.05
CA PRO A 395 17.28 -6.55 28.73
C PRO A 395 16.22 -5.93 27.81
N GLU A 396 15.86 -4.66 28.06
CA GLU A 396 14.83 -3.93 27.32
C GLU A 396 15.07 -3.93 25.79
N GLU A 397 16.34 -3.80 25.38
CA GLU A 397 16.78 -3.78 23.98
C GLU A 397 16.40 -5.04 23.19
N VAL A 398 16.19 -6.16 23.88
CA VAL A 398 15.96 -7.46 23.24
C VAL A 398 14.57 -8.03 23.48
N GLN A 399 13.73 -7.38 24.29
CA GLN A 399 12.38 -7.86 24.61
C GLN A 399 11.49 -8.02 23.37
N ASN A 400 11.63 -7.14 22.37
CA ASN A 400 10.89 -7.26 21.11
C ASN A 400 11.32 -8.45 20.25
N ARG A 401 12.48 -9.05 20.55
CA ARG A 401 13.11 -10.10 19.73
C ARG A 401 13.01 -11.48 20.36
N ILE A 402 12.62 -11.61 21.63
CA ILE A 402 12.56 -12.93 22.31
C ILE A 402 11.53 -13.90 21.71
N PHE A 403 10.57 -13.37 20.96
CA PHE A 403 9.59 -14.17 20.22
C PHE A 403 10.07 -14.53 18.80
N GLU A 404 11.25 -14.06 18.37
CA GLU A 404 11.90 -14.50 17.14
C GLU A 404 12.40 -15.95 17.28
N ARG A 405 12.41 -16.69 16.17
CA ARG A 405 12.82 -18.10 16.14
C ARG A 405 14.31 -18.22 16.45
N PHE A 406 14.69 -19.20 17.29
CA PHE A 406 16.07 -19.45 17.72
C PHE A 406 16.72 -18.27 18.45
N TYR A 407 15.94 -17.25 18.84
CA TYR A 407 16.48 -16.13 19.57
C TYR A 407 16.80 -16.52 21.01
N ARG A 408 17.99 -16.13 21.47
CA ARG A 408 18.48 -16.40 22.82
C ARG A 408 19.29 -15.20 23.29
N VAL A 409 18.99 -14.71 24.49
CA VAL A 409 19.66 -13.54 25.09
C VAL A 409 21.15 -13.79 25.31
N ASP A 410 21.55 -15.01 25.72
CA ASP A 410 22.95 -15.35 25.93
C ASP A 410 23.30 -16.80 25.51
N ARG A 411 24.02 -16.96 24.39
CA ARG A 411 24.39 -18.27 23.82
C ARG A 411 25.37 -19.07 24.69
N ALA A 412 26.07 -18.44 25.63
CA ALA A 412 27.05 -19.10 26.49
C ALA A 412 26.39 -19.73 27.73
N ARG A 413 25.55 -18.99 28.46
CA ARG A 413 24.84 -19.49 29.65
C ARG A 413 23.71 -20.45 29.31
N SER A 414 22.96 -20.21 28.22
CA SER A 414 21.78 -21.01 27.91
C SER A 414 22.10 -22.41 27.35
N ARG A 415 23.35 -22.69 26.95
CA ARG A 415 23.75 -24.06 26.55
C ARG A 415 23.57 -25.08 27.68
N ASN A 416 23.68 -24.65 28.94
CA ASN A 416 23.48 -25.51 30.11
C ASN A 416 22.00 -25.72 30.48
N THR A 417 21.07 -24.88 29.97
CA THR A 417 19.63 -24.98 30.27
C THR A 417 18.82 -25.66 29.16
N GLY A 418 19.46 -26.15 28.08
CA GLY A 418 18.83 -27.01 27.08
C GLY A 418 17.77 -26.38 26.16
N GLY A 419 17.46 -25.09 26.31
CA GLY A 419 16.41 -24.44 25.51
C GLY A 419 16.69 -24.40 24.01
N THR A 420 15.70 -24.81 23.20
CA THR A 420 15.76 -24.84 21.72
C THR A 420 15.72 -23.44 21.09
N GLY A 421 15.30 -22.42 21.85
CA GLY A 421 15.04 -21.07 21.33
C GLY A 421 13.78 -20.99 20.45
N LEU A 422 12.99 -22.06 20.38
CA LEU A 422 11.73 -22.10 19.62
C LEU A 422 10.49 -21.95 20.51
N GLY A 423 10.60 -22.24 21.81
CA GLY A 423 9.46 -22.25 22.73
C GLY A 423 8.63 -20.97 22.74
N LEU A 424 9.26 -19.79 22.89
CA LEU A 424 8.52 -18.51 22.89
C LEU A 424 7.93 -18.15 21.52
N ALA A 425 8.58 -18.55 20.42
CA ALA A 425 8.03 -18.38 19.08
C ALA A 425 6.77 -19.24 18.89
N ILE A 426 6.78 -20.49 19.39
CA ILE A 426 5.62 -21.39 19.40
C ILE A 426 4.49 -20.80 20.24
N VAL A 427 4.80 -20.30 21.45
CA VAL A 427 3.82 -19.63 22.32
C VAL A 427 3.14 -18.49 21.58
N LYS A 428 3.93 -17.59 20.95
CA LYS A 428 3.39 -16.45 20.21
C LYS A 428 2.43 -16.89 19.09
N HIS A 429 2.82 -17.86 18.26
CA HIS A 429 1.95 -18.33 17.17
C HIS A 429 0.67 -18.99 17.68
N ILE A 430 0.74 -19.75 18.79
CA ILE A 430 -0.46 -20.37 19.38
C ILE A 430 -1.41 -19.28 19.91
N VAL A 431 -0.88 -18.29 20.62
CA VAL A 431 -1.68 -17.18 21.17
C VAL A 431 -2.32 -16.37 20.05
N GLU A 432 -1.55 -16.00 19.02
CA GLU A 432 -2.06 -15.27 17.84
C GLU A 432 -3.12 -16.09 17.08
N ALA A 433 -2.95 -17.42 16.96
CA ALA A 433 -3.96 -18.30 16.35
C ALA A 433 -5.29 -18.30 17.14
N HIS A 434 -5.22 -18.13 18.47
CA HIS A 434 -6.39 -17.93 19.33
C HIS A 434 -6.90 -16.47 19.34
N LYS A 435 -6.37 -15.60 18.47
CA LYS A 435 -6.65 -14.16 18.42
C LYS A 435 -6.30 -13.41 19.71
N GLY A 436 -5.38 -13.96 20.49
CA GLY A 436 -4.85 -13.34 21.69
C GLY A 436 -3.62 -12.49 21.45
N THR A 437 -3.16 -11.86 22.52
CA THR A 437 -1.92 -11.07 22.56
C THR A 437 -0.98 -11.63 23.63
N ILE A 438 0.32 -11.43 23.43
CA ILE A 438 1.35 -11.78 24.42
C ILE A 438 2.28 -10.58 24.61
N HIS A 439 2.54 -10.26 25.87
CA HIS A 439 3.40 -9.18 26.31
C HIS A 439 4.43 -9.71 27.31
N VAL A 440 5.57 -9.03 27.37
CA VAL A 440 6.62 -9.31 28.34
C VAL A 440 6.99 -8.02 29.04
N GLU A 441 7.08 -8.07 30.35
CA GLU A 441 7.66 -7.02 31.19
C GLU A 441 8.83 -7.64 31.94
N SER A 442 10.03 -7.11 31.75
CA SER A 442 11.21 -7.68 32.39
C SER A 442 12.29 -6.63 32.61
N ARG A 443 13.11 -6.86 33.64
CA ARG A 443 14.32 -6.08 33.91
C ARG A 443 15.44 -7.05 34.25
N LEU A 444 16.64 -6.76 33.77
CA LEU A 444 17.81 -7.59 34.05
C LEU A 444 18.00 -7.76 35.57
N ASP A 445 18.25 -9.00 35.99
CA ASP A 445 18.41 -9.44 37.39
C ASP A 445 17.21 -9.18 38.32
N GLN A 446 16.03 -8.85 37.78
CA GLN A 446 14.79 -8.67 38.54
C GLN A 446 13.71 -9.68 38.15
N GLY A 447 13.95 -10.47 37.10
CA GLY A 447 13.00 -11.46 36.59
C GLY A 447 12.16 -10.99 35.41
N SER A 448 11.18 -11.81 35.04
CA SER A 448 10.32 -11.58 33.87
C SER A 448 8.87 -11.90 34.19
N THR A 449 7.97 -11.15 33.59
CA THR A 449 6.53 -11.40 33.62
C THR A 449 6.02 -11.50 32.20
N PHE A 450 5.51 -12.67 31.84
CA PHE A 450 4.81 -12.91 30.58
C PHE A 450 3.30 -12.81 30.82
N ARG A 451 2.64 -11.93 30.07
CA ARG A 451 1.18 -11.76 30.12
C ARG A 451 0.58 -12.17 28.78
N ILE A 452 -0.38 -13.06 28.82
CA ILE A 452 -1.16 -13.51 27.66
C ILE A 452 -2.61 -13.15 27.89
N GLU A 453 -3.25 -12.58 26.88
CA GLU A 453 -4.69 -12.30 26.89
C GLU A 453 -5.34 -13.06 25.73
N ILE A 454 -6.28 -13.95 26.04
CA ILE A 454 -7.03 -14.69 25.02
C ILE A 454 -8.51 -14.30 25.10
N PRO A 455 -9.13 -13.83 24.01
CA PRO A 455 -10.56 -13.51 23.99
C PRO A 455 -11.40 -14.71 24.43
N VAL A 456 -12.27 -14.49 25.42
CA VAL A 456 -13.28 -15.49 25.76
C VAL A 456 -14.31 -15.45 24.64
N SER A 457 -14.30 -16.44 23.75
CA SER A 457 -15.37 -16.62 22.78
C SER A 457 -16.65 -17.09 23.49
N ARG A 458 -17.29 -16.19 24.25
CA ARG A 458 -18.63 -16.37 24.81
C ARG A 458 -19.66 -15.97 23.76
N GLN A 459 -19.99 -16.82 22.78
CA GLN A 459 -21.15 -16.65 21.88
C GLN A 459 -21.28 -17.92 21.01
N VAL A 460 -22.42 -18.55 20.77
CA VAL A 460 -23.85 -18.39 21.12
C VAL A 460 -24.40 -19.81 21.33
#